data_AF-A0A662PAS7-F1
#
_entry.id   AF-A0A662PAS7-F1
#
_cell.length_a   1.000
_cell.length_b   1.000
_cell.length_c   1.000
_cell.angle_alpha   90.00
_cell.angle_beta   90.00
_cell.angle_gamma   90.00
#
_symmetry.space_group_name_H-M   'P 1'
#
loop_
_entity.id
_entity.type
_entity.pdbx_description
1 polymer ?
#
loop_
_entity_poly.entity_id
_entity_poly.type
_entity_poly.pdbx_seq_one_letter_code
_entity_poly.pdbx_strand_id
1 'polypeptide(L)' 'HKELAEKFMNWMLTEEFQREIPLTQWMFPVNPNVKLPASFDYAVKPDKILYLDSKKITENLDRWIKNWAELMIE' A
#
# COMPACT_ATOMS: atom_id res chain seq x y z
N HIS A 1 13.57 1.15 -20.48
CA HIS A 1 12.32 1.02 -21.26
C HIS A 1 11.18 1.83 -20.63
N LYS A 2 11.19 3.16 -20.73
CA LYS A 2 10.21 4.02 -20.04
C LYS A 2 8.76 3.78 -20.52
N GLU A 3 8.55 3.74 -21.82
CA GLU A 3 7.22 3.55 -22.41
C GLU A 3 6.56 2.21 -21.99
N LEU A 4 7.35 1.13 -21.93
CA LEU A 4 6.85 -0.17 -21.46
C LEU A 4 6.51 -0.14 -19.97
N ALA A 5 7.31 0.54 -19.15
CA ALA A 5 7.01 0.70 -17.74
C ALA A 5 5.70 1.48 -17.52
N GLU A 6 5.47 2.56 -18.26
CA GLU A 6 4.22 3.33 -18.20
C GLU A 6 3.02 2.49 -18.64
N LYS A 7 3.15 1.73 -19.73
CA LYS A 7 2.10 0.80 -20.19
C LYS A 7 1.77 -0.25 -19.13
N PHE A 8 2.79 -0.81 -18.49
CA PHE A 8 2.60 -1.79 -17.41
C PHE A 8 1.92 -1.18 -16.19
N MET A 9 2.36 0.00 -15.74
CA MET A 9 1.72 0.72 -14.62
C MET A 9 0.26 1.03 -14.92
N ASN A 10 -0.06 1.48 -16.14
CA ASN A 10 -1.44 1.74 -16.54
C ASN A 10 -2.28 0.45 -16.54
N TRP A 11 -1.71 -0.67 -16.99
CA TRP A 11 -2.39 -1.97 -16.93
C TRP A 11 -2.63 -2.43 -15.49
N MET A 12 -1.68 -2.23 -14.57
CA MET A 12 -1.84 -2.55 -13.15
C MET A 12 -2.98 -1.76 -12.49
N LEU A 13 -3.37 -0.59 -13.01
CA LEU A 13 -4.46 0.22 -12.47
C LEU A 13 -5.85 -0.17 -13.03
N THR A 14 -5.90 -1.08 -14.01
CA THR A 14 -7.16 -1.57 -14.57
C THR A 14 -7.98 -2.33 -13.54
N GLU A 15 -9.30 -2.39 -13.76
CA GLU A 15 -10.19 -3.18 -12.89
C GLU A 15 -9.85 -4.68 -12.96
N GLU A 16 -9.48 -5.17 -14.14
CA GLU A 16 -9.09 -6.57 -14.36
C GLU A 16 -7.92 -6.98 -13.48
N PHE A 17 -6.82 -6.23 -13.50
CA PHE A 17 -5.67 -6.52 -12.65
C PHE A 17 -5.99 -6.35 -11.16
N GLN A 18 -6.67 -5.26 -10.81
CA GLN A 18 -6.94 -4.92 -9.41
C GLN A 18 -7.93 -5.89 -8.75
N ARG A 19 -8.78 -6.60 -9.51
CA ARG A 19 -9.67 -7.66 -9.00
C ARG A 19 -8.93 -8.85 -8.40
N GLU A 20 -7.69 -9.11 -8.83
CA GLU A 20 -6.89 -10.23 -8.33
C GLU A 20 -6.16 -9.90 -7.01
N ILE A 21 -5.95 -8.61 -6.70
CA ILE A 21 -5.20 -8.17 -5.51
C ILE A 21 -5.81 -8.66 -4.19
N PRO A 22 -7.14 -8.56 -3.96
CA PRO A 22 -7.75 -9.03 -2.72
C PRO A 22 -7.47 -10.50 -2.39
N LEU A 23 -7.39 -11.36 -3.41
CA LEU A 23 -7.32 -12.81 -3.23
C LEU A 23 -5.88 -13.35 -3.30
N THR A 24 -4.97 -12.62 -3.94
CA THR A 24 -3.57 -13.06 -4.13
C THR A 24 -2.58 -12.34 -3.23
N GLN A 25 -2.89 -11.11 -2.80
CA GLN A 25 -2.03 -10.28 -1.96
C GLN A 25 -2.69 -9.90 -0.62
N TRP A 26 -3.97 -10.20 -0.44
CA TRP A 26 -4.74 -9.89 0.78
C TRP A 26 -4.77 -8.40 1.12
N MET A 27 -4.83 -7.55 0.09
CA MET A 27 -4.88 -6.08 0.22
C MET A 27 -6.16 -5.50 -0.40
N PHE A 28 -6.54 -4.29 0.02
CA PHE A 28 -7.55 -3.52 -0.68
C PHE A 28 -7.00 -3.03 -2.03
N PRO A 29 -7.79 -3.11 -3.12
CA PRO A 29 -7.42 -2.54 -4.41
C PRO A 29 -7.50 -1.02 -4.34
N VAL A 30 -6.65 -0.33 -5.12
CA VAL A 30 -6.69 1.13 -5.22
C VAL A 30 -7.76 1.61 -6.19
N ASN A 31 -8.14 0.78 -7.17
CA ASN A 31 -9.20 1.11 -8.11
C ASN A 31 -10.58 0.95 -7.43
N PRO A 32 -11.36 2.04 -7.27
CA PRO A 32 -12.62 2.01 -6.52
C PRO A 32 -13.75 1.22 -7.21
N ASN A 33 -13.60 0.88 -8.49
CA ASN A 33 -14.61 0.12 -9.24
C ASN A 33 -14.53 -1.39 -8.98
N VAL A 34 -13.46 -1.87 -8.33
CA VAL A 34 -13.31 -3.28 -8.01
C VAL A 34 -14.29 -3.70 -6.92
N LYS A 35 -15.15 -4.66 -7.24
CA LYS A 35 -16.01 -5.31 -6.24
C LYS A 35 -15.17 -6.22 -5.36
N LEU A 36 -15.25 -6.01 -4.05
CA LEU A 36 -14.53 -6.83 -3.08
C LEU A 36 -15.20 -8.20 -2.91
N PRO A 37 -14.40 -9.27 -2.71
CA PRO A 37 -14.93 -10.58 -2.36
C PRO A 37 -15.47 -10.59 -0.92
N ALA A 38 -16.38 -11.53 -0.61
CA ALA A 38 -17.02 -11.64 0.71
C ALA A 38 -16.03 -11.82 1.88
N SER A 39 -14.81 -12.31 1.62
CA SER A 39 -13.75 -12.39 2.64
C SER A 39 -13.36 -11.01 3.22
N PHE A 40 -13.66 -9.92 2.51
CA PHE A 40 -13.40 -8.55 2.97
C PHE A 40 -14.56 -7.92 3.75
N ASP A 41 -15.68 -8.62 3.95
CA ASP A 41 -16.81 -8.13 4.74
C ASP A 41 -16.42 -7.85 6.21
N TYR A 42 -15.38 -8.54 6.69
CA TYR A 42 -14.81 -8.38 8.03
C TYR A 42 -13.50 -7.57 8.04
N ALA A 43 -13.02 -7.12 6.88
CA ALA A 43 -11.78 -6.37 6.80
C ALA A 43 -11.98 -4.97 7.39
N VAL A 44 -11.20 -4.66 8.43
CA VAL A 44 -11.30 -3.37 9.12
C VAL A 44 -10.84 -2.24 8.20
N LYS A 45 -11.72 -1.26 7.99
CA LYS A 45 -11.37 0.01 7.37
C LYS A 45 -11.23 1.06 8.48
N PRO A 46 -10.03 1.61 8.71
CA PRO A 46 -9.84 2.60 9.75
C PRO A 46 -10.59 3.89 9.41
N ASP A 47 -11.28 4.49 10.39
CA ASP A 47 -11.98 5.77 10.23
C ASP A 47 -11.02 6.93 9.90
N LYS A 48 -9.77 6.81 10.35
CA LYS A 48 -8.72 7.79 10.14
C LYS A 48 -7.46 7.13 9.61
N ILE A 49 -7.08 7.50 8.39
CA ILE A 49 -5.79 7.15 7.81
C ILE A 49 -4.77 8.21 8.23
N LEU A 50 -3.72 7.79 8.92
CA LEU A 50 -2.60 8.67 9.25
C LEU A 50 -1.65 8.70 8.06
N TYR A 51 -1.34 9.91 7.60
CA TYR A 51 -0.37 10.14 6.53
C TYR A 51 0.77 10.99 7.08
N LEU A 52 2.00 10.65 6.69
CA LEU A 52 3.18 11.43 6.98
C LEU A 52 3.85 11.81 5.66
N ASP A 53 4.28 13.06 5.57
CA ASP A 53 4.94 13.58 4.38
C ASP A 53 6.19 12.73 4.02
N SER A 54 6.30 12.36 2.74
CA SER A 54 7.33 11.44 2.26
C SER A 54 8.74 12.02 2.33
N LYS A 55 8.90 13.34 2.21
CA LYS A 55 10.19 14.01 2.37
C LYS A 55 10.61 13.94 3.84
N LYS A 56 9.68 14.19 4.77
CA LYS A 56 9.94 14.02 6.21
C LYS A 56 10.30 12.57 6.55
N ILE A 57 9.66 11.56 5.94
CA ILE A 57 10.04 10.16 6.12
C ILE A 57 11.49 9.96 5.64
N THR A 58 11.78 10.32 4.40
CA THR A 58 13.11 10.14 3.78
C THR A 58 14.23 10.78 4.61
N GLU A 59 14.00 11.98 5.13
CA GLU A 59 15.01 12.72 5.92
C GLU A 59 15.27 12.13 7.31
N ASN A 60 14.36 11.30 7.85
CA ASN A 60 14.39 10.94 9.28
C ASN A 60 14.29 9.43 9.56
N LEU A 61 13.89 8.60 8.59
CA LEU A 61 13.57 7.18 8.79
C LEU A 61 14.73 6.40 9.42
N ASP A 62 15.95 6.57 8.91
CA ASP A 62 17.13 5.85 9.42
C ASP A 62 17.40 6.18 10.89
N ARG A 63 17.29 7.47 11.26
CA ARG A 63 17.46 7.91 12.65
C ARG A 63 16.37 7.34 13.55
N TRP A 64 15.11 7.33 13.09
CA TRP A 64 14.00 6.79 13.88
C TRP A 64 14.14 5.29 14.13
N ILE A 65 14.51 4.51 13.11
CA ILE A 65 14.73 3.06 13.23
C ILE A 65 15.87 2.79 14.22
N LYS A 66 17.00 3.50 14.08
CA LYS A 66 18.14 3.37 15.00
C LYS A 66 17.74 3.65 16.45
N ASN A 67 17.11 4.80 16.70
CA ASN A 67 16.70 5.20 18.05
C ASN A 67 15.70 4.20 18.66
N TRP A 68 14.78 3.67 17.85
CA TRP A 68 13.81 2.67 18.32
C TRP A 68 14.52 1.37 18.72
N ALA A 69 15.48 0.90 17.92
CA ALA A 69 16.24 -0.31 18.22
C ALA A 69 17.05 -0.17 19.52
N GLU A 70 17.77 0.94 19.68
CA GLU A 70 18.54 1.24 20.91
C GLU A 70 17.64 1.29 22.16
N LEU A 71 16.38 1.72 22.05
CA LEU A 71 15.47 1.83 23.19
C LEU A 71 14.76 0.51 23.56
N MET A 72 14.51 -0.35 22.57
CA MET A 72 13.63 -1.52 22.73
C MET A 72 14.38 -2.85 22.78
N ILE A 73 15.62 -2.90 22.29
CA ILE A 73 16.39 -4.13 22.13
C ILE A 73 17.62 -4.14 23.04
N GLU A 74 18.27 -2.98 23.23
CA GLU A 74 19.44 -2.82 24.12
C GLU A 74 19.02 -2.48 25.55
#